data_AF-A0A4T0GY30-F1
#
_entry.id   AF-A0A4T0GY30-F1
#
_cell.length_a   1.000
_cell.length_b   1.000
_cell.length_c   1.000
_cell.angle_alpha   90.00
_cell.angle_beta   90.00
_cell.angle_gamma   90.00
#
_symmetry.space_group_name_H-M   'P 1'
#
loop_
_entity.id
_entity.type
_entity.pdbx_description
1 polymer ?
#
loop_
_entity_poly.entity_id
_entity_poly.type
_entity_poly.pdbx_seq_one_letter_code
_entity_poly.pdbx_strand_id
1 'polypeptide(L)' 'MLSSNALLKASQSSSSAHSSPLATMSKATATCAPVAKAYGACVASSYEDISKGVCSSEFEAFKNCVTNAMGRKW' A
#
# COMPACT_ATOMS: atom_id res chain seq x y z
N MET A 1 24.69 -16.44 1.65
CA MET A 1 24.73 -14.98 1.84
C MET A 1 24.38 -14.32 0.52
N LEU A 2 23.09 -14.15 0.21
CA LEU A 2 22.69 -13.46 -1.03
C LEU A 2 22.61 -11.96 -0.72
N SER A 3 23.41 -11.20 -1.46
CA SER A 3 23.63 -9.76 -1.32
C SER A 3 22.34 -8.95 -1.32
N SER A 4 22.17 -8.16 -0.26
CA SER A 4 21.07 -7.25 0.04
C SER A 4 20.86 -6.08 -0.95
N ASN A 5 21.52 -6.09 -2.11
CA ASN A 5 21.60 -4.92 -2.99
C ASN A 5 20.65 -4.98 -4.20
N ALA A 6 19.89 -6.07 -4.39
CA ALA A 6 18.98 -6.23 -5.52
C ALA A 6 17.54 -5.69 -5.27
N LEU A 7 17.17 -5.33 -4.04
CA LEU A 7 15.78 -4.92 -3.70
C LEU A 7 15.54 -3.39 -3.69
N LEU A 8 16.58 -2.57 -3.88
CA LEU A 8 16.45 -1.09 -3.83
C LEU A 8 16.16 -0.44 -5.20
N LYS A 9 16.11 -1.23 -6.29
CA LYS A 9 15.94 -0.71 -7.67
C LYS A 9 14.47 -0.53 -8.10
N ALA A 10 13.49 -0.82 -7.25
CA ALA A 10 12.07 -0.69 -7.60
C ALA A 10 11.45 0.71 -7.35
N SER A 11 12.22 1.72 -6.92
CA SER A 11 11.63 3.00 -6.46
C SER A 11 12.24 4.29 -7.03
N GLN A 12 13.01 4.23 -8.12
CA GLN A 12 13.55 5.45 -8.74
C GLN A 12 12.97 5.64 -10.14
N SER A 13 11.73 6.17 -10.18
CA SER A 13 11.18 6.81 -11.37
C SER A 13 11.52 8.29 -11.29
N SER A 14 12.53 8.69 -12.06
CA SER A 14 13.03 10.06 -12.15
C SER A 14 12.17 10.89 -13.12
N SER A 15 11.83 12.10 -12.66
CA SER A 15 11.78 13.36 -13.44
C SER A 15 10.53 13.71 -14.29
N SER A 16 9.56 14.37 -13.66
CA SER A 16 9.19 15.77 -13.96
C SER A 16 8.26 16.23 -12.84
N ALA A 17 8.35 17.49 -12.39
CA ALA A 17 7.58 18.06 -11.29
C ALA A 17 6.10 18.28 -11.67
N HIS A 18 5.44 17.21 -12.09
CA HIS A 18 4.00 17.07 -12.11
C HIS A 18 3.71 15.93 -11.13
N SER A 19 3.25 16.25 -9.92
CA SER A 19 2.80 15.26 -8.95
C SER A 19 1.57 14.56 -9.51
N SER A 20 1.82 13.57 -10.37
CA SER A 20 0.75 12.77 -10.94
C SER A 20 -0.04 12.16 -9.78
N PRO A 21 -1.37 12.09 -9.86
CA PRO A 21 -2.18 11.43 -8.84
C PRO A 21 -1.65 10.03 -8.46
N LEU A 22 -1.03 9.35 -9.42
CA LEU A 22 -0.36 8.07 -9.25
C LEU A 22 0.89 8.16 -8.34
N ALA A 23 1.72 9.19 -8.48
CA ALA A 23 2.88 9.41 -7.60
C ALA A 23 2.44 9.67 -6.15
N THR A 24 1.38 10.47 -5.97
CA THR A 24 0.81 10.72 -4.63
C THR A 24 0.23 9.44 -4.02
N MET A 25 -0.51 8.64 -4.79
CA MET A 25 -0.99 7.33 -4.32
C MET A 25 0.15 6.37 -3.98
N SER A 26 1.18 6.29 -4.81
CA SER A 26 2.32 5.41 -4.57
C SER A 26 3.03 5.78 -3.26
N LYS A 27 3.21 7.08 -3.01
CA LYS A 27 3.77 7.59 -1.74
C LYS A 27 2.86 7.31 -0.55
N ALA A 28 1.55 7.49 -0.69
CA ALA A 28 0.57 7.19 0.35
C ALA A 28 0.59 5.69 0.72
N THR A 29 0.55 4.81 -0.27
CA THR A 29 0.64 3.36 -0.08
C THR A 29 1.97 2.95 0.58
N ALA A 30 3.09 3.56 0.18
CA ALA A 30 4.39 3.31 0.81
C ALA A 30 4.41 3.73 2.29
N THR A 31 3.75 4.84 2.64
CA THR A 31 3.62 5.31 4.03
C THR A 31 2.73 4.37 4.85
N CYS A 32 1.75 3.74 4.20
CA CYS A 32 0.82 2.77 4.78
C CYS A 32 1.29 1.31 4.63
N ALA A 33 2.56 1.06 4.28
CA ALA A 33 3.11 -0.28 4.11
C ALA A 33 2.85 -1.25 5.29
N PRO A 34 2.93 -0.87 6.58
CA PRO A 34 2.68 -1.81 7.68
C PRO A 34 1.22 -2.29 7.72
N VAL A 35 0.25 -1.39 7.55
CA VAL A 35 -1.18 -1.76 7.49
C VAL A 35 -1.54 -2.48 6.18
N ALA A 36 -0.89 -2.13 5.07
CA ALA A 36 -1.02 -2.84 3.81
C ALA A 36 -0.56 -4.31 3.91
N LYS A 37 0.53 -4.57 4.65
CA LYS A 37 1.02 -5.93 4.91
C LYS A 37 0.05 -6.74 5.75
N ALA A 38 -0.53 -6.15 6.80
CA ALA A 38 -1.53 -6.83 7.63
C ALA A 38 -2.77 -7.21 6.82
N TYR A 39 -3.28 -6.27 6.02
CA TYR A 39 -4.38 -6.55 5.10
C TYR A 39 -4.02 -7.64 4.08
N GLY A 40 -2.86 -7.54 3.43
CA GLY A 40 -2.39 -8.55 2.48
C GLY A 40 -2.20 -9.93 3.10
N ALA A 41 -1.76 -10.01 4.35
CA ALA A 41 -1.64 -11.27 5.08
C ALA A 41 -3.02 -11.90 5.33
N CYS A 42 -4.01 -11.13 5.78
CA CYS A 42 -5.38 -11.62 5.97
C CYS A 42 -5.99 -12.15 4.66
N VAL A 43 -5.80 -11.38 3.57
CA VAL A 43 -6.25 -11.75 2.22
C VAL A 43 -5.56 -13.03 1.74
N ALA A 44 -4.25 -13.15 1.94
CA ALA A 44 -3.49 -14.34 1.55
C ALA A 44 -3.90 -15.58 2.34
N SER A 45 -4.15 -15.43 3.64
CA SER A 45 -4.63 -16.53 4.50
C SER A 45 -6.06 -16.95 4.17
N SER A 46 -6.89 -16.02 3.69
CA SER A 46 -8.32 -16.27 3.41
C SER A 46 -8.62 -16.28 1.92
N TYR A 47 -7.62 -16.55 1.07
CA TYR A 47 -7.74 -16.39 -0.39
C TYR A 47 -8.82 -17.29 -1.00
N GLU A 48 -9.04 -18.48 -0.42
CA GLU A 48 -10.03 -19.46 -0.89
C GLU A 48 -11.46 -19.10 -0.45
N ASP A 49 -11.62 -18.50 0.74
CA ASP A 49 -12.92 -18.14 1.34
C ASP A 49 -13.15 -16.63 1.38
N ILE A 50 -12.53 -15.88 0.45
CA ILE A 50 -12.54 -14.42 0.49
C ILE A 50 -13.96 -13.89 0.28
N SER A 51 -14.61 -13.57 1.38
CA SER A 51 -15.96 -13.02 1.43
C SER A 51 -15.88 -11.55 1.83
N LYS A 52 -16.87 -10.75 1.38
CA LYS A 52 -16.96 -9.34 1.71
C LYS A 52 -17.13 -9.20 3.24
N GLY A 53 -16.05 -8.81 3.92
CA GLY A 53 -16.05 -8.60 5.38
C GLY A 53 -15.06 -9.45 6.17
N VAL A 54 -14.34 -10.39 5.56
CA VAL A 54 -13.36 -11.24 6.29
C VAL A 54 -12.16 -10.42 6.78
N CYS A 55 -11.67 -9.49 5.95
CA CYS A 55 -10.55 -8.59 6.27
C CYS A 55 -11.00 -7.12 6.37
N SER A 56 -12.24 -6.87 6.78
CA SER A 56 -12.82 -5.51 6.82
C SER A 56 -12.10 -4.58 7.78
N SER A 57 -11.72 -5.05 8.97
CA SER A 57 -10.93 -4.26 9.94
C SER A 57 -9.61 -3.76 9.32
N GLU A 58 -8.89 -4.65 8.65
CA GLU A 58 -7.56 -4.35 8.14
C GLU A 58 -7.65 -3.50 6.87
N PHE A 59 -8.70 -3.73 6.09
CA PHE A 59 -9.07 -2.88 4.97
C PHE A 59 -9.44 -1.47 5.41
N GLU A 60 -10.21 -1.30 6.48
CA GLU A 60 -10.56 0.01 7.02
C GLU A 60 -9.33 0.75 7.55
N ALA A 61 -8.43 0.08 8.26
CA ALA A 61 -7.17 0.67 8.71
C ALA A 61 -6.30 1.12 7.53
N PHE A 62 -6.15 0.27 6.50
CA PHE A 62 -5.43 0.60 5.28
C PHE A 62 -6.07 1.77 4.53
N LYS A 63 -7.39 1.72 4.32
CA LYS A 63 -8.17 2.79 3.68
C LYS A 63 -7.97 4.11 4.42
N ASN A 64 -8.18 4.14 5.73
CA ASN A 64 -8.03 5.34 6.55
C ASN A 64 -6.62 5.92 6.42
N CYS A 65 -5.59 5.07 6.47
CA CYS A 65 -4.21 5.51 6.30
C CYS A 65 -3.98 6.14 4.91
N VAL A 66 -4.40 5.46 3.83
CA VAL A 66 -4.19 5.94 2.46
C VAL A 66 -4.99 7.21 2.18
N THR A 67 -6.25 7.29 2.61
CA THR A 67 -7.08 8.48 2.44
C THR A 67 -6.52 9.69 3.20
N ASN A 68 -6.02 9.50 4.43
CA ASN A 68 -5.32 10.56 5.17
C ASN A 68 -4.02 10.97 4.46
N ALA A 69 -3.21 10.01 4.02
CA ALA A 69 -1.93 10.28 3.34
C ALA A 69 -2.12 10.97 1.97
N MET A 70 -3.25 10.75 1.30
CA MET A 70 -3.62 11.46 0.08
C MET A 70 -4.19 12.86 0.32
N GLY A 71 -4.53 13.22 1.57
CA GLY A 71 -5.13 14.52 1.91
C GLY A 71 -6.48 14.79 1.20
N ARG A 72 -7.11 13.75 0.64
CA ARG A 72 -8.37 13.84 -0.10
C ARG A 72 -9.51 13.50 0.85
N LYS A 73 -10.18 14.53 1.36
CA LYS A 73 -11.46 14.38 2.05
C LYS A 73 -12.53 14.17 0.97
N TRP A 74 -12.97 12.92 0.78
CA TRP A 74 -14.14 12.61 -0.04
C TRP A 74 -15.42 12.97 0.69
#